data_AF-A0A517NH74-F1
#
_entry.id   AF-A0A517NH74-F1
#
_cell.length_a   1.000
_cell.length_b   1.000
_cell.length_c   1.000
_cell.angle_alpha   90.00
_cell.angle_beta   90.00
_cell.angle_gamma   90.00
#
_symmetry.space_group_name_H-M   'P 1'
#
loop_
_entity.id
_entity.type
_entity.pdbx_description
1 polymer ?
#
loop_
_entity_poly.entity_id
_entity_poly.type
_entity_poly.pdbx_seq_one_letter_code
_entity_poly.pdbx_strand_id
1 'polypeptide(L)'
;MNSLVLNAARLITIATLVHATSMTGALHAADEYSVTVTADHQDAIYEAGQQAAFLITVKHGDQPVSDGTVKYTIDDFTRGNQSAVFAEGELTLGKDPSRAVIRGDKAGFLRCQVTYQPDQGKAVNAIAGAAFSPAQIAPSLPVPDDFDEFWSDQKRQLAEIPINPKLTPVDSGDAAIESYDVQVPCWGGAPVSGYFAKPKSAAAKSLPAILWVHGAGVRSSILSNAVRGAQSGMLSMDINAHGLANGKPDDFYAQASSGPLKNYRSIGRQDRNTIYFRGMFLRLVRAIDFLAAQPEWNGREIVVIGHSQGGGQAIAAGGLDPRVTMIAAGVPAICDHSGVIAGRVNGWPKLVPMTDDGVPDPSGLEASRYVDAVNFASRCQAQAIMSVGFIDSVCPPSSCYAAYNALQGPKRILHEPLMGHAAPPHIQDAFFQSVLDHVKLSSVETP
;
A
#
# COMPACT_ATOMS: atom_id res chain seq x y z
N MET A 1 -82.43 23.55 34.99
CA MET A 1 -81.25 23.63 35.89
C MET A 1 -80.07 24.00 35.00
N ASN A 2 -79.88 25.30 34.71
CA ASN A 2 -78.85 26.20 35.27
C ASN A 2 -77.42 25.67 35.08
N SER A 3 -76.41 26.36 34.54
CA SER A 3 -76.26 27.63 33.82
C SER A 3 -74.80 27.73 33.32
N LEU A 4 -74.59 28.23 32.09
CA LEU A 4 -73.58 29.23 31.66
C LEU A 4 -72.13 29.24 32.23
N VAL A 5 -71.18 29.27 31.27
CA VAL A 5 -70.12 30.30 31.05
C VAL A 5 -68.68 30.11 31.58
N LEU A 6 -67.74 30.18 30.61
CA LEU A 6 -66.35 30.71 30.54
C LEU A 6 -65.42 30.62 31.77
N ASN A 7 -64.18 30.12 31.58
CA ASN A 7 -63.00 30.96 31.27
C ASN A 7 -61.66 30.20 31.30
N ALA A 8 -60.84 30.55 30.30
CA ALA A 8 -59.38 30.69 30.20
C ALA A 8 -58.40 30.28 31.34
N ALA A 9 -57.23 29.84 30.84
CA ALA A 9 -55.87 30.11 31.31
C ALA A 9 -55.21 29.13 32.32
N ARG A 10 -54.18 28.40 31.86
CA ARG A 10 -52.76 28.81 31.93
C ARG A 10 -51.87 27.64 31.48
N LEU A 11 -51.12 27.86 30.40
CA LEU A 11 -49.93 27.08 30.08
C LEU A 11 -48.89 27.30 31.19
N ILE A 12 -48.33 26.22 31.74
CA ILE A 12 -47.06 26.25 32.45
C ILE A 12 -46.09 25.41 31.62
N THR A 13 -45.32 26.09 30.78
CA THR A 13 -44.18 25.51 30.07
C THR A 13 -43.01 25.49 31.05
N ILE A 14 -42.63 24.30 31.51
CA ILE A 14 -41.36 24.11 32.23
C ILE A 14 -40.25 24.09 31.18
N ALA A 15 -39.59 25.24 31.01
CA ALA A 15 -38.38 25.37 30.24
C ALA A 15 -37.19 24.88 31.10
N THR A 16 -36.71 23.67 30.85
CA THR A 16 -35.45 23.18 31.40
C THR A 16 -34.30 23.89 30.66
N LEU A 17 -33.74 24.88 31.33
CA LEU A 17 -32.59 25.66 30.90
C LEU A 17 -31.32 24.80 31.03
N VAL A 18 -30.94 24.08 29.97
CA VAL A 18 -29.62 23.42 29.90
C VAL A 18 -28.59 24.52 29.61
N HIS A 19 -27.84 24.93 30.64
CA HIS A 19 -26.66 25.74 30.47
C HIS A 19 -25.62 24.95 29.69
N ALA A 20 -25.45 25.26 28.40
CA ALA A 20 -24.28 24.86 27.64
C ALA A 20 -23.08 25.64 28.18
N THR A 21 -22.33 25.04 29.10
CA THR A 21 -20.97 25.49 29.40
C THR A 21 -20.10 25.19 28.18
N SER A 22 -19.90 26.22 27.36
CA SER A 22 -18.86 26.28 26.35
C SER A 22 -17.49 26.14 27.04
N MET A 23 -17.00 24.91 27.17
CA MET A 23 -15.59 24.65 27.40
C MET A 23 -14.85 25.00 26.11
N THR A 24 -14.40 26.26 26.02
CA THR A 24 -13.27 26.63 25.18
C THR A 24 -12.05 25.90 25.73
N GLY A 25 -11.83 24.66 25.28
CA GLY A 25 -10.55 24.01 25.37
C GLY A 25 -9.59 24.78 24.49
N ALA A 26 -8.91 25.79 25.05
CA ALA A 26 -7.66 26.24 24.48
C ALA A 26 -6.74 25.02 24.48
N LEU A 27 -6.54 24.43 23.30
CA LEU A 27 -5.41 23.53 23.04
C LEU A 27 -4.19 24.25 23.59
N HIS A 28 -3.70 23.81 24.75
CA HIS A 28 -2.34 24.14 25.14
C HIS A 28 -1.49 23.54 24.03
N ALA A 29 -0.95 24.39 23.15
CA ALA A 29 0.19 24.00 22.34
C ALA A 29 1.20 23.42 23.34
N ALA A 30 1.53 22.13 23.18
CA ALA A 30 2.47 21.49 24.09
C ALA A 30 3.75 22.33 24.08
N ASP A 31 4.24 22.69 25.27
CA ASP A 31 5.49 23.43 25.51
C ASP A 31 6.68 22.51 25.20
N GLU A 32 6.71 22.00 23.97
CA GLU A 32 7.64 21.00 23.47
C GLU A 32 8.33 21.53 22.23
N TYR A 33 9.60 21.15 22.07
CA TYR A 33 10.32 21.41 20.84
C TYR A 33 9.79 20.51 19.72
N SER A 34 9.77 21.03 18.50
CA SER A 34 9.57 20.26 17.29
C SER A 34 10.57 20.72 16.23
N VAL A 35 11.03 19.78 15.41
CA VAL A 35 11.85 20.06 14.23
C VAL A 35 11.09 19.56 13.01
N THR A 36 11.17 20.33 11.92
CA THR A 36 10.64 19.92 10.62
C THR A 36 11.73 20.03 9.58
N VAL A 37 11.68 19.12 8.61
CA VAL A 37 12.51 19.17 7.40
C VAL A 37 11.64 18.87 6.20
N THR A 38 11.73 19.68 5.16
CA THR A 38 11.03 19.49 3.88
C THR A 38 11.97 19.81 2.73
N ALA A 39 11.73 19.25 1.54
CA ALA A 39 12.40 19.72 0.34
C ALA A 39 11.87 21.12 -0.06
N ASP A 40 12.66 21.89 -0.82
CA ASP A 40 12.26 23.21 -1.33
C ASP A 40 11.32 23.14 -2.54
N HIS A 41 11.20 21.98 -3.18
CA HIS A 41 10.12 21.65 -4.10
C HIS A 41 8.97 20.94 -3.37
N GLN A 42 7.73 21.28 -3.71
CA GLN A 42 6.55 20.68 -3.08
C GLN A 42 6.46 19.16 -3.30
N ASP A 43 6.85 18.68 -4.48
CA ASP A 43 6.88 17.24 -4.82
C ASP A 43 8.21 16.56 -4.44
N ALA A 44 9.21 17.34 -4.01
CA ALA A 44 10.57 16.90 -3.74
C ALA A 44 11.25 16.16 -4.92
N ILE A 45 10.89 16.49 -6.16
CA ILE A 45 11.47 15.89 -7.38
C ILE A 45 12.38 16.90 -8.08
N TYR A 46 13.55 16.41 -8.49
CA TYR A 46 14.61 17.16 -9.13
C TYR A 46 15.18 16.38 -10.31
N GLU A 47 15.82 17.05 -11.26
CA GLU A 47 16.66 16.38 -12.26
C GLU A 47 18.04 16.04 -11.69
N ALA A 48 18.66 14.97 -12.19
CA ALA A 48 20.03 14.63 -11.85
C ALA A 48 20.98 15.79 -12.19
N GLY A 49 21.83 16.17 -11.24
CA GLY A 49 22.71 17.34 -11.31
C GLY A 49 22.05 18.66 -10.91
N GLN A 50 20.73 18.70 -10.71
CA GLN A 50 20.05 19.87 -10.16
C GLN A 50 20.39 20.04 -8.68
N GLN A 51 20.48 21.29 -8.22
CA GLN A 51 20.61 21.61 -6.81
C GLN A 51 19.25 21.54 -6.12
N ALA A 52 19.19 20.80 -5.01
CA ALA A 52 18.04 20.76 -4.10
C ALA A 52 18.41 21.40 -2.75
N ALA A 53 17.42 21.82 -1.98
CA ALA A 53 17.63 22.20 -0.59
C ALA A 53 16.59 21.54 0.33
N PHE A 54 17.06 21.03 1.46
CA PHE A 54 16.22 20.70 2.59
C PHE A 54 16.08 21.92 3.50
N LEU A 55 14.84 22.37 3.69
CA LEU A 55 14.45 23.49 4.53
C LEU A 55 14.16 22.98 5.94
N ILE A 56 14.87 23.51 6.93
CA ILE A 56 14.83 23.05 8.31
C ILE A 56 14.31 24.17 9.19
N THR A 57 13.29 23.88 9.99
CA THR A 57 12.78 24.80 11.01
C THR A 57 12.63 24.09 12.35
N VAL A 58 12.86 24.83 13.43
CA VAL A 58 12.65 24.37 14.80
C VAL A 58 11.65 25.30 15.45
N LYS A 59 10.71 24.74 16.20
CA LYS A 59 9.73 25.49 17.00
C LYS A 59 9.76 25.02 18.45
N HIS A 60 9.41 25.92 19.35
CA HIS A 60 9.04 25.62 20.74
C HIS A 60 7.58 26.03 20.93
N GLY A 61 6.69 25.05 21.06
CA GLY A 61 5.26 25.27 20.80
C GLY A 61 5.04 25.83 19.39
N ASP A 62 4.38 26.99 19.28
CA ASP A 62 4.15 27.66 18.00
C ASP A 62 5.23 28.70 17.62
N GLN A 63 6.17 28.97 18.53
CA GLN A 63 7.18 30.02 18.33
C GLN A 63 8.42 29.45 17.63
N PRO A 64 8.94 30.11 16.57
CA PRO A 64 10.17 29.69 15.93
C PRO A 64 11.38 29.87 16.86
N VAL A 65 12.25 28.87 16.89
CA VAL A 65 13.56 28.96 17.53
C VAL A 65 14.52 29.57 16.52
N SER A 66 15.16 30.68 16.88
CA SER A 66 15.95 31.51 15.94
C SER A 66 17.43 31.66 16.33
N ASP A 67 17.84 30.88 17.32
CA ASP A 67 19.17 30.79 17.89
C ASP A 67 19.52 29.32 18.18
N GLY A 68 20.81 29.01 18.33
CA GLY A 68 21.31 27.64 18.44
C GLY A 68 21.63 26.98 17.09
N THR A 69 21.94 25.68 17.14
CA THR A 69 22.32 24.89 15.96
C THR A 69 21.47 23.64 15.80
N VAL A 70 21.33 23.18 14.56
CA VAL A 70 20.71 21.91 14.22
C VAL A 70 21.69 21.06 13.43
N LYS A 71 21.73 19.75 13.74
CA LYS A 71 22.56 18.78 13.03
C LYS A 71 21.76 18.16 11.89
N TYR A 72 22.42 17.95 10.76
CA TYR A 72 21.82 17.21 9.64
C TYR A 72 22.81 16.21 9.03
N THR A 73 22.25 15.16 8.46
CA THR A 73 22.96 14.15 7.67
C THR A 73 22.12 13.83 6.43
N ILE A 74 22.74 13.79 5.25
CA ILE A 74 22.11 13.42 3.98
C ILE A 74 22.79 12.15 3.47
N ASP A 75 22.02 11.08 3.26
CA ASP A 75 22.50 9.77 2.80
C ASP A 75 21.90 9.33 1.45
N ASP A 76 22.62 8.44 0.75
CA ASP A 76 22.12 7.76 -0.48
C ASP A 76 21.04 6.74 -0.14
N PHE A 77 19.81 7.19 0.07
CA PHE A 77 18.73 6.28 0.48
C PHE A 77 18.40 5.23 -0.58
N THR A 78 18.82 5.41 -1.84
CA THR A 78 18.77 4.39 -2.90
C THR A 78 19.47 3.09 -2.49
N ARG A 79 20.51 3.18 -1.64
CA ARG A 79 21.29 2.06 -1.09
C ARG A 79 20.77 1.56 0.28
N GLY A 80 19.68 2.14 0.79
CA GLY A 80 19.02 1.75 2.04
C GLY A 80 19.54 2.48 3.29
N ASN A 81 19.39 1.85 4.46
CA ASN A 81 19.73 2.49 5.75
C ASN A 81 21.24 2.45 6.09
N GLN A 82 22.05 1.68 5.37
CA GLN A 82 23.49 1.52 5.63
C GLN A 82 24.34 2.28 4.59
N SER A 83 23.75 3.32 4.00
CA SER A 83 24.36 4.09 2.92
C SER A 83 25.44 5.03 3.40
N ALA A 84 26.37 5.35 2.50
CA ALA A 84 27.35 6.39 2.73
C ALA A 84 26.68 7.76 2.93
N VAL A 85 27.23 8.54 3.84
CA VAL A 85 26.85 9.94 4.05
C VAL A 85 27.39 10.77 2.89
N PHE A 86 26.49 11.47 2.18
CA PHE A 86 26.84 12.42 1.14
C PHE A 86 27.26 13.77 1.71
N ALA A 87 26.55 14.22 2.73
CA ALA A 87 26.80 15.49 3.41
C ALA A 87 26.32 15.41 4.85
N GLU A 88 27.03 16.07 5.75
CA GLU A 88 26.60 16.28 7.13
C GLU A 88 27.14 17.60 7.63
N GLY A 89 26.51 18.15 8.66
CA GLY A 89 27.00 19.36 9.28
C GLY A 89 26.04 19.93 10.32
N GLU A 90 26.39 21.13 10.78
CA GLU A 90 25.58 21.94 11.65
C GLU A 90 25.12 23.21 10.91
N LEU A 91 23.87 23.59 11.11
CA LEU A 91 23.31 24.83 10.59
C LEU A 91 22.87 25.70 11.77
N THR A 92 23.20 26.99 11.73
CA THR A 92 22.72 27.97 12.70
C THR A 92 21.26 28.29 12.40
N LEU A 93 20.41 28.17 13.42
CA LEU A 93 19.01 28.54 13.30
C LEU A 93 18.85 30.05 13.14
N GLY A 94 17.77 30.46 12.48
CA GLY A 94 17.46 31.85 12.22
C GLY A 94 15.97 32.05 12.05
N LYS A 95 15.57 33.26 11.64
CA LYS A 95 14.15 33.56 11.37
C LYS A 95 13.60 32.81 10.16
N ASP A 96 14.44 32.62 9.16
CA ASP A 96 14.13 31.86 7.95
C ASP A 96 14.59 30.41 8.09
N PRO A 97 13.96 29.45 7.37
CA PRO A 97 14.40 28.07 7.38
C PRO A 97 15.88 27.92 7.03
N SER A 98 16.62 27.18 7.85
CA SER A 98 18.00 26.79 7.54
C SER A 98 18.01 25.86 6.32
N ARG A 99 19.02 26.00 5.46
CA ARG A 99 19.08 25.30 4.17
C ARG A 99 20.26 24.33 4.12
N ALA A 100 19.98 23.04 4.14
CA ALA A 100 20.95 22.02 3.77
C ALA A 100 20.89 21.81 2.25
N VAL A 101 21.87 22.35 1.52
CA VAL A 101 21.93 22.30 0.06
C VAL A 101 22.66 21.05 -0.40
N ILE A 102 22.10 20.34 -1.39
CA ILE A 102 22.69 19.12 -1.94
C ILE A 102 22.48 19.04 -3.45
N ARG A 103 23.28 18.22 -4.11
CA ARG A 103 23.12 17.85 -5.52
C ARG A 103 23.19 16.32 -5.62
N GLY A 104 22.18 15.71 -6.24
CA GLY A 104 22.21 14.30 -6.60
C GLY A 104 22.56 14.15 -8.08
N ASP A 105 23.72 13.56 -8.39
CA ASP A 105 24.22 13.47 -9.78
C ASP A 105 23.65 12.27 -10.57
N LYS A 106 22.84 11.42 -9.94
CA LYS A 106 22.29 10.20 -10.53
C LYS A 106 20.83 10.02 -10.15
N ALA A 107 20.13 9.22 -10.95
CA ALA A 107 18.77 8.80 -10.63
C ALA A 107 18.73 8.03 -9.30
N GLY A 108 17.90 8.47 -8.35
CA GLY A 108 17.85 7.89 -7.03
C GLY A 108 17.13 8.75 -5.99
N PHE A 109 17.31 8.39 -4.74
CA PHE A 109 16.70 9.05 -3.59
C PHE A 109 17.77 9.43 -2.58
N LEU A 110 17.73 10.68 -2.14
CA LEU A 110 18.48 11.15 -0.99
C LEU A 110 17.54 11.29 0.21
N ARG A 111 18.05 11.03 1.41
CA ARG A 111 17.31 11.22 2.66
C ARG A 111 18.08 12.17 3.55
N CYS A 112 17.41 13.24 3.99
CA CYS A 112 17.91 14.16 5.00
C CYS A 112 17.34 13.78 6.35
N GLN A 113 18.22 13.55 7.33
CA GLN A 113 17.90 13.29 8.72
C GLN A 113 18.40 14.49 9.53
N VAL A 114 17.54 15.02 10.38
CA VAL A 114 17.80 16.25 11.14
C VAL A 114 17.57 15.97 12.61
N THR A 115 18.51 16.41 13.44
CA THR A 115 18.43 16.31 14.90
C THR A 115 18.65 17.69 15.52
N TYR A 116 17.67 18.13 16.31
CA TYR A 116 17.81 19.30 17.17
C TYR A 116 17.85 18.83 18.63
N GLN A 117 18.86 19.29 19.38
CA GLN A 117 19.01 19.02 20.81
C GLN A 117 18.83 20.33 21.58
N PRO A 118 17.71 20.53 22.27
CA PRO A 118 17.56 21.68 23.15
C PRO A 118 18.48 21.57 24.36
N ASP A 119 18.81 22.71 24.98
CA ASP A 119 19.62 22.76 26.22
C ASP A 119 18.97 21.97 27.37
N GLN A 120 17.64 21.97 27.41
CA GLN A 120 16.84 21.15 28.31
C GLN A 120 15.78 20.40 27.51
N GLY A 121 15.70 19.08 27.72
CA GLY A 121 14.73 18.21 27.05
C GLY A 121 15.38 17.15 26.17
N LYS A 122 14.54 16.39 25.48
CA LYS A 122 14.97 15.31 24.58
C LYS A 122 15.29 15.87 23.20
N ALA A 123 16.25 15.24 22.52
CA ALA A 123 16.45 15.47 21.10
C ALA A 123 15.16 15.21 20.31
N VAL A 124 14.88 16.09 19.36
CA VAL A 124 13.80 15.92 18.39
C VAL A 124 14.39 15.71 17.01
N ASN A 125 13.72 14.88 16.21
CA ASN A 125 14.22 14.44 14.92
C ASN A 125 13.17 14.62 13.83
N ALA A 126 13.62 14.91 12.62
CA ALA A 126 12.78 14.90 11.43
C ALA A 126 13.53 14.31 10.24
N ILE A 127 12.79 13.75 9.29
CA ILE A 127 13.34 13.09 8.11
C ILE A 127 12.54 13.51 6.89
N ALA A 128 13.21 13.81 5.79
CA ALA A 128 12.61 14.05 4.48
C ALA A 128 13.41 13.37 3.38
N GLY A 129 12.72 12.96 2.32
CA GLY A 129 13.34 12.45 1.10
C GLY A 129 13.30 13.46 -0.03
N ALA A 130 14.25 13.33 -0.96
CA ALA A 130 14.26 14.02 -2.25
C ALA A 130 14.60 13.02 -3.35
N ALA A 131 13.87 13.07 -4.46
CA ALA A 131 14.06 12.21 -5.61
C ALA A 131 14.80 12.95 -6.73
N PHE A 132 15.82 12.31 -7.29
CA PHE A 132 16.56 12.81 -8.45
C PHE A 132 16.27 11.91 -9.64
N SER A 133 15.78 12.50 -10.74
CA SER A 133 15.31 11.85 -11.98
C SER A 133 14.69 10.45 -11.76
N PRO A 134 13.69 10.29 -10.88
CA PRO A 134 13.22 8.96 -10.48
C PRO A 134 12.55 8.19 -11.63
N ALA A 135 12.08 8.88 -12.66
CA ALA A 135 11.58 8.28 -13.91
C ALA A 135 12.66 7.55 -14.73
N GLN A 136 13.95 7.78 -14.44
CA GLN A 136 15.09 7.10 -15.09
C GLN A 136 15.53 5.82 -14.35
N ILE A 137 14.89 5.48 -13.23
CA ILE A 137 15.17 4.26 -12.46
C ILE A 137 14.64 3.05 -13.24
N ALA A 138 15.54 2.34 -13.92
CA ALA A 138 15.22 1.14 -14.68
C ALA A 138 15.15 -0.12 -13.78
N PRO A 139 14.51 -1.23 -14.26
CA PRO A 139 14.67 -2.55 -13.66
C PRO A 139 16.14 -2.92 -13.44
N SER A 140 16.45 -3.60 -12.32
CA SER A 140 17.85 -3.95 -12.00
C SER A 140 18.44 -5.06 -12.87
N LEU A 141 17.60 -5.91 -13.45
CA LEU A 141 17.96 -6.97 -14.39
C LEU A 141 16.90 -7.06 -15.50
N PRO A 142 17.26 -7.59 -16.69
CA PRO A 142 16.26 -7.94 -17.70
C PRO A 142 15.33 -9.05 -17.19
N VAL A 143 14.12 -9.09 -17.77
CA VAL A 143 13.18 -10.19 -17.57
C VAL A 143 13.83 -11.52 -18.00
N PRO A 144 13.62 -12.65 -17.28
CA PRO A 144 14.05 -13.97 -17.76
C PRO A 144 13.45 -14.31 -19.13
N ASP A 145 14.23 -14.94 -20.01
CA ASP A 145 13.83 -15.23 -21.39
C ASP A 145 12.60 -16.16 -21.46
N ASP A 146 12.48 -17.11 -20.52
CA ASP A 146 11.36 -18.05 -20.42
C ASP A 146 10.28 -17.62 -19.41
N PHE A 147 10.26 -16.36 -18.97
CA PHE A 147 9.31 -15.86 -17.97
C PHE A 147 7.84 -16.06 -18.40
N ASP A 148 7.53 -15.73 -19.66
CA ASP A 148 6.18 -15.88 -20.21
C ASP A 148 5.76 -17.33 -20.36
N GLU A 149 6.69 -18.17 -20.81
CA GLU A 149 6.46 -19.62 -20.93
C GLU A 149 6.20 -20.22 -19.54
N PHE A 150 7.02 -19.87 -18.55
CA PHE A 150 6.88 -20.32 -17.17
C PHE A 150 5.49 -19.97 -16.61
N TRP A 151 5.05 -18.71 -16.69
CA TRP A 151 3.76 -18.30 -16.14
C TRP A 151 2.56 -18.77 -16.97
N SER A 152 2.72 -18.96 -18.27
CA SER A 152 1.69 -19.62 -19.11
C SER A 152 1.50 -21.07 -18.70
N ASP A 153 2.60 -21.78 -18.42
CA ASP A 153 2.59 -23.13 -17.88
C ASP A 153 1.91 -23.19 -16.50
N GLN A 154 2.21 -22.23 -15.63
CA GLN A 154 1.55 -22.10 -14.32
C GLN A 154 0.04 -21.96 -14.43
N LYS A 155 -0.43 -21.07 -15.33
CA LYS A 155 -1.87 -20.87 -15.57
C LYS A 155 -2.52 -22.10 -16.18
N ARG A 156 -1.84 -22.82 -17.07
CA ARG A 156 -2.33 -24.07 -17.65
C ARG A 156 -2.54 -25.15 -16.58
N GLN A 157 -1.53 -25.38 -15.73
CA GLN A 157 -1.65 -26.31 -14.60
C GLN A 157 -2.76 -25.92 -13.63
N LEU A 158 -2.93 -24.61 -13.38
CA LEU A 158 -4.04 -24.12 -12.57
C LEU A 158 -5.38 -24.45 -13.22
N ALA A 159 -5.55 -24.26 -14.52
CA ALA A 159 -6.81 -24.50 -15.24
C ALA A 159 -7.27 -25.97 -15.20
N GLU A 160 -6.35 -26.92 -15.02
CA GLU A 160 -6.66 -28.35 -14.86
C GLU A 160 -7.37 -28.66 -13.52
N ILE A 161 -7.26 -27.77 -12.53
CA ILE A 161 -7.93 -27.92 -11.23
C ILE A 161 -9.34 -27.33 -11.33
N PRO A 162 -10.43 -28.12 -11.19
CA PRO A 162 -11.80 -27.59 -11.26
C PRO A 162 -12.03 -26.46 -10.25
N ILE A 163 -12.79 -25.44 -10.65
CA ILE A 163 -13.01 -24.25 -9.82
C ILE A 163 -13.88 -24.55 -8.59
N ASN A 164 -14.92 -25.38 -8.72
CA ASN A 164 -15.83 -25.88 -7.67
C ASN A 164 -15.80 -25.10 -6.33
N PRO A 165 -16.25 -23.83 -6.32
CA PRO A 165 -16.16 -23.00 -5.12
C PRO A 165 -17.14 -23.50 -4.06
N LYS A 166 -16.70 -23.50 -2.81
CA LYS A 166 -17.57 -23.63 -1.64
C LYS A 166 -17.91 -22.23 -1.13
N LEU A 167 -19.20 -21.90 -1.09
CA LEU A 167 -19.70 -20.64 -0.54
C LEU A 167 -20.45 -20.91 0.76
N THR A 168 -20.00 -20.30 1.86
CA THR A 168 -20.68 -20.37 3.16
C THR A 168 -21.25 -18.99 3.48
N PRO A 169 -22.57 -18.80 3.61
CA PRO A 169 -23.14 -17.48 3.93
C PRO A 169 -22.58 -16.90 5.22
N VAL A 170 -22.31 -15.59 5.22
CA VAL A 170 -21.92 -14.82 6.42
C VAL A 170 -22.77 -13.56 6.50
N ASP A 171 -22.90 -12.97 7.69
CA ASP A 171 -23.67 -11.74 7.86
C ASP A 171 -22.86 -10.52 7.40
N SER A 172 -23.39 -9.75 6.44
CA SER A 172 -22.79 -8.50 5.95
C SER A 172 -23.10 -7.30 6.84
N GLY A 173 -24.11 -7.38 7.71
CA GLY A 173 -24.70 -6.23 8.38
C GLY A 173 -25.54 -5.32 7.47
N ASP A 174 -25.73 -5.68 6.20
CA ASP A 174 -26.46 -4.90 5.20
C ASP A 174 -27.49 -5.79 4.47
N ALA A 175 -28.78 -5.45 4.62
CA ALA A 175 -29.87 -6.23 4.05
C ALA A 175 -29.90 -6.23 2.51
N ALA A 176 -29.23 -5.29 1.83
CA ALA A 176 -29.12 -5.23 0.37
C ALA A 176 -27.95 -6.05 -0.18
N ILE A 177 -27.05 -6.54 0.68
CA ILE A 177 -25.82 -7.23 0.31
C ILE A 177 -25.89 -8.69 0.76
N GLU A 178 -25.52 -9.61 -0.11
CA GLU A 178 -25.21 -10.99 0.25
C GLU A 178 -23.69 -11.16 0.33
N SER A 179 -23.23 -11.88 1.35
CA SER A 179 -21.81 -12.16 1.57
C SER A 179 -21.55 -13.61 1.94
N TYR A 180 -20.37 -14.08 1.55
CA TYR A 180 -19.96 -15.47 1.64
C TYR A 180 -18.51 -15.57 2.09
N ASP A 181 -18.21 -16.50 3.00
CA ASP A 181 -16.88 -17.07 3.15
C ASP A 181 -16.67 -18.11 2.06
N VAL A 182 -15.72 -17.84 1.16
CA VAL A 182 -15.47 -18.59 -0.06
C VAL A 182 -14.18 -19.38 0.05
N GLN A 183 -14.23 -20.66 -0.32
CA GLN A 183 -13.05 -21.46 -0.59
C GLN A 183 -13.08 -21.99 -2.01
N VAL A 184 -12.04 -21.69 -2.79
CA VAL A 184 -11.86 -22.16 -4.17
C VAL A 184 -10.60 -23.02 -4.23
N PRO A 185 -10.68 -24.31 -4.62
CA PRO A 185 -9.50 -25.14 -4.86
C PRO A 185 -8.45 -24.41 -5.70
N CYS A 186 -7.17 -24.61 -5.37
CA CYS A 186 -6.06 -23.94 -6.03
C CYS A 186 -4.81 -24.84 -5.99
N TRP A 187 -3.78 -24.45 -6.73
CA TRP A 187 -2.50 -25.14 -6.78
C TRP A 187 -1.83 -25.24 -5.39
N GLY A 188 -1.14 -26.36 -5.14
CA GLY A 188 -0.33 -26.54 -3.94
C GLY A 188 -1.11 -26.81 -2.65
N GLY A 189 -2.41 -27.16 -2.75
CA GLY A 189 -3.25 -27.58 -1.62
C GLY A 189 -3.85 -26.45 -0.78
N ALA A 190 -3.23 -25.26 -0.78
CA ALA A 190 -3.82 -24.07 -0.17
C ALA A 190 -4.85 -23.43 -1.13
N PRO A 191 -6.15 -23.35 -0.76
CA PRO A 191 -7.18 -22.79 -1.62
C PRO A 191 -7.04 -21.26 -1.73
N VAL A 192 -7.77 -20.65 -2.66
CA VAL A 192 -8.20 -19.26 -2.45
C VAL A 192 -9.21 -19.30 -1.31
N SER A 193 -8.93 -18.55 -0.25
CA SER A 193 -9.84 -18.36 0.87
C SER A 193 -10.12 -16.88 1.01
N GLY A 194 -11.37 -16.45 1.10
CA GLY A 194 -11.70 -15.02 1.15
C GLY A 194 -13.16 -14.74 1.40
N TYR A 195 -13.48 -13.50 1.74
CA TYR A 195 -14.85 -13.02 1.77
C TYR A 195 -15.25 -12.46 0.40
N PHE A 196 -16.40 -12.89 -0.09
CA PHE A 196 -17.02 -12.39 -1.31
C PHE A 196 -18.36 -11.74 -0.97
N ALA A 197 -18.64 -10.57 -1.53
CA ALA A 197 -19.92 -9.89 -1.35
C ALA A 197 -20.42 -9.31 -2.68
N LYS A 198 -21.75 -9.26 -2.82
CA LYS A 198 -22.42 -8.66 -3.98
C LYS A 198 -23.81 -8.09 -3.61
N PRO A 199 -24.34 -7.13 -4.40
CA PRO A 199 -25.73 -6.69 -4.27
C PRO A 199 -26.72 -7.82 -4.60
N LYS A 200 -27.72 -8.04 -3.74
CA LYS A 200 -28.72 -9.13 -3.89
C LYS A 200 -29.55 -9.06 -5.17
N SER A 201 -29.80 -7.85 -5.67
CA SER A 201 -30.67 -7.60 -6.83
C SER A 201 -29.88 -7.24 -8.09
N ALA A 202 -28.59 -7.59 -8.15
CA ALA A 202 -27.75 -7.32 -9.30
C ALA A 202 -28.24 -8.11 -10.54
N ALA A 203 -28.41 -7.43 -11.66
CA ALA A 203 -28.76 -8.08 -12.91
C ALA A 203 -27.57 -8.87 -13.48
N ALA A 204 -27.85 -9.89 -14.30
CA ALA A 204 -26.80 -10.58 -15.04
C ALA A 204 -25.98 -9.58 -15.87
N LYS A 205 -24.66 -9.78 -15.90
CA LYS A 205 -23.71 -8.98 -16.67
C LYS A 205 -23.79 -7.46 -16.43
N SER A 206 -24.08 -7.05 -15.20
CA SER A 206 -24.27 -5.63 -14.85
C SER A 206 -23.13 -5.01 -14.04
N LEU A 207 -22.34 -5.81 -13.31
CA LEU A 207 -21.40 -5.28 -12.32
C LEU A 207 -19.93 -5.45 -12.73
N PRO A 208 -19.07 -4.45 -12.50
CA PRO A 208 -17.62 -4.65 -12.49
C PRO A 208 -17.21 -5.48 -11.26
N ALA A 209 -15.96 -5.91 -11.19
CA ALA A 209 -15.43 -6.61 -10.01
C ALA A 209 -14.23 -5.90 -9.38
N ILE A 210 -14.09 -6.05 -8.05
CA ILE A 210 -12.95 -5.58 -7.26
C ILE A 210 -12.37 -6.73 -6.43
N LEU A 211 -11.05 -6.88 -6.50
CA LEU A 211 -10.27 -7.81 -5.70
C LEU A 211 -9.36 -7.03 -4.73
N TRP A 212 -9.48 -7.32 -3.44
CA TRP A 212 -8.66 -6.74 -2.38
C TRP A 212 -7.56 -7.71 -1.95
N VAL A 213 -6.31 -7.25 -1.99
CA VAL A 213 -5.12 -8.07 -1.67
C VAL A 213 -4.27 -7.41 -0.58
N HIS A 214 -3.68 -8.26 0.24
CA HIS A 214 -3.23 -7.88 1.59
C HIS A 214 -1.74 -7.60 1.68
N GLY A 215 -1.37 -6.60 2.50
CA GLY A 215 -0.01 -6.42 2.99
C GLY A 215 0.49 -7.61 3.80
N ALA A 216 1.81 -7.73 3.96
CA ALA A 216 2.44 -8.89 4.59
C ALA A 216 1.91 -9.16 6.00
N GLY A 217 1.67 -10.44 6.32
CA GLY A 217 1.24 -10.87 7.65
C GLY A 217 0.22 -12.00 7.57
N VAL A 218 0.07 -12.73 8.67
CA VAL A 218 -0.83 -13.88 8.76
C VAL A 218 -2.07 -13.46 9.53
N ARG A 219 -3.20 -13.36 8.84
CA ARG A 219 -4.48 -12.88 9.38
C ARG A 219 -5.66 -13.37 8.55
N SER A 220 -6.89 -13.11 9.01
CA SER A 220 -8.13 -13.34 8.25
C SER A 220 -8.21 -12.46 6.99
N SER A 221 -9.03 -12.88 6.01
CA SER A 221 -9.65 -11.95 5.06
C SER A 221 -10.51 -10.90 5.79
N ILE A 222 -10.71 -9.73 5.19
CA ILE A 222 -11.42 -8.58 5.75
C ILE A 222 -12.82 -8.48 5.11
N LEU A 223 -13.86 -8.89 5.83
CA LEU A 223 -15.24 -8.86 5.34
C LEU A 223 -15.72 -7.44 4.99
N SER A 224 -15.32 -6.42 5.76
CA SER A 224 -15.71 -5.03 5.51
C SER A 224 -15.19 -4.48 4.17
N ASN A 225 -14.05 -4.97 3.66
CA ASN A 225 -13.58 -4.63 2.31
C ASN A 225 -14.49 -5.22 1.24
N ALA A 226 -14.85 -6.50 1.39
CA ALA A 226 -15.79 -7.16 0.50
C ALA A 226 -17.13 -6.40 0.48
N VAL A 227 -17.70 -6.12 1.65
CA VAL A 227 -18.96 -5.37 1.78
C VAL A 227 -18.86 -3.96 1.19
N ARG A 228 -17.78 -3.20 1.46
CA ARG A 228 -17.57 -1.85 0.91
C ARG A 228 -17.63 -1.83 -0.62
N GLY A 229 -16.94 -2.75 -1.28
CA GLY A 229 -16.98 -2.84 -2.74
C GLY A 229 -18.37 -3.20 -3.26
N ALA A 230 -19.09 -4.08 -2.57
CA ALA A 230 -20.45 -4.47 -2.93
C ALA A 230 -21.46 -3.32 -2.75
N GLN A 231 -21.37 -2.56 -1.66
CA GLN A 231 -22.16 -1.34 -1.43
C GLN A 231 -21.92 -0.28 -2.50
N SER A 232 -20.72 -0.28 -3.08
CA SER A 232 -20.37 0.63 -4.17
C SER A 232 -20.77 0.11 -5.56
N GLY A 233 -21.56 -0.97 -5.66
CA GLY A 233 -22.08 -1.48 -6.93
C GLY A 233 -21.11 -2.39 -7.68
N MET A 234 -20.31 -3.20 -6.98
CA MET A 234 -19.34 -4.12 -7.59
C MET A 234 -19.49 -5.54 -7.05
N LEU A 235 -19.01 -6.53 -7.80
CA LEU A 235 -18.66 -7.84 -7.24
C LEU A 235 -17.36 -7.69 -6.47
N SER A 236 -17.34 -8.00 -5.18
CA SER A 236 -16.22 -7.62 -4.32
C SER A 236 -15.67 -8.80 -3.55
N MET A 237 -14.39 -9.11 -3.71
CA MET A 237 -13.72 -10.20 -3.03
C MET A 237 -12.46 -9.71 -2.32
N ASP A 238 -12.36 -9.96 -1.02
CA ASP A 238 -11.12 -9.79 -0.25
C ASP A 238 -10.55 -11.19 0.00
N ILE A 239 -9.24 -11.40 -0.24
CA ILE A 239 -8.64 -12.73 -0.11
C ILE A 239 -7.56 -12.80 0.96
N ASN A 240 -7.55 -13.93 1.67
CA ASN A 240 -6.48 -14.34 2.55
C ASN A 240 -5.22 -14.68 1.73
N ALA A 241 -4.11 -14.00 2.00
CA ALA A 241 -2.85 -14.18 1.25
C ALA A 241 -2.30 -15.61 1.29
N HIS A 242 -2.67 -16.40 2.31
CA HIS A 242 -2.10 -17.71 2.60
C HIS A 242 -3.06 -18.87 2.36
N GLY A 243 -4.33 -18.60 2.02
CA GLY A 243 -5.36 -19.64 1.89
C GLY A 243 -5.85 -20.22 3.22
N LEU A 244 -5.68 -19.48 4.33
CA LEU A 244 -6.17 -19.89 5.64
C LEU A 244 -7.68 -19.68 5.76
N ALA A 245 -8.32 -20.46 6.63
CA ALA A 245 -9.73 -20.26 6.99
C ALA A 245 -9.94 -18.85 7.59
N ASN A 246 -11.06 -18.22 7.25
CA ASN A 246 -11.40 -16.88 7.72
C ASN A 246 -12.20 -16.91 9.03
N GLY A 247 -12.30 -15.75 9.70
CA GLY A 247 -13.13 -15.58 10.91
C GLY A 247 -12.67 -16.40 12.12
N LYS A 248 -11.45 -16.94 12.11
CA LYS A 248 -10.85 -17.63 13.26
C LYS A 248 -10.36 -16.64 14.33
N PRO A 249 -10.22 -17.07 15.60
CA PRO A 249 -9.60 -16.24 16.65
C PRO A 249 -8.13 -15.91 16.34
N ASP A 250 -7.62 -14.82 16.93
CA ASP A 250 -6.23 -14.35 16.71
C ASP A 250 -5.17 -15.43 16.98
N ASP A 251 -5.37 -16.27 17.98
CA ASP A 251 -4.47 -17.38 18.32
C ASP A 251 -4.27 -18.37 17.17
N PHE A 252 -5.30 -18.60 16.35
CA PHE A 252 -5.19 -19.47 15.17
C PHE A 252 -4.17 -18.89 14.16
N TYR A 253 -4.24 -17.60 13.90
CA TYR A 253 -3.32 -16.93 12.98
C TYR A 253 -1.92 -16.78 13.60
N ALA A 254 -1.83 -16.53 14.90
CA ALA A 254 -0.56 -16.49 15.62
C ALA A 254 0.17 -17.85 15.59
N GLN A 255 -0.55 -18.95 15.76
CA GLN A 255 -0.02 -20.31 15.62
C GLN A 255 0.44 -20.59 14.19
N ALA A 256 -0.35 -20.22 13.18
CA ALA A 256 0.07 -20.36 11.77
C ALA A 256 1.33 -19.54 11.47
N SER A 257 1.41 -18.30 11.97
CA SER A 257 2.55 -17.38 11.82
C SER A 257 3.84 -17.88 12.48
N SER A 258 3.72 -18.48 13.66
CA SER A 258 4.87 -19.02 14.42
C SER A 258 5.25 -20.46 14.02
N GLY A 259 4.36 -21.17 13.33
CA GLY A 259 4.55 -22.53 12.84
C GLY A 259 4.72 -22.59 11.31
N PRO A 260 3.77 -23.17 10.54
CA PRO A 260 3.95 -23.44 9.11
C PRO A 260 4.26 -22.22 8.23
N LEU A 261 3.86 -21.02 8.63
CA LEU A 261 4.12 -19.77 7.89
C LEU A 261 5.27 -18.95 8.48
N LYS A 262 6.00 -19.49 9.46
CA LYS A 262 7.18 -18.81 10.01
C LYS A 262 8.17 -18.57 8.88
N ASN A 263 8.53 -17.30 8.68
CA ASN A 263 9.41 -16.86 7.60
C ASN A 263 8.94 -17.30 6.20
N TYR A 264 7.61 -17.38 5.95
CA TYR A 264 7.06 -17.85 4.66
C TYR A 264 7.70 -17.20 3.43
N ARG A 265 8.12 -15.95 3.58
CA ARG A 265 8.77 -15.12 2.56
C ARG A 265 10.01 -15.79 1.97
N SER A 266 10.70 -16.63 2.74
CA SER A 266 11.94 -17.30 2.34
C SER A 266 11.75 -18.78 1.99
N ILE A 267 10.53 -19.32 2.10
CA ILE A 267 10.26 -20.73 1.78
C ILE A 267 10.46 -20.96 0.28
N GLY A 268 11.31 -21.94 -0.05
CA GLY A 268 11.59 -22.35 -1.43
C GLY A 268 12.28 -21.29 -2.29
N ARG A 269 12.85 -20.25 -1.69
CA ARG A 269 13.36 -19.09 -2.44
C ARG A 269 14.53 -19.38 -3.38
N GLN A 270 15.13 -20.57 -3.33
CA GLN A 270 16.23 -20.98 -4.20
C GLN A 270 15.78 -21.55 -5.55
N ASP A 271 14.47 -21.78 -5.75
CA ASP A 271 13.94 -22.38 -6.98
C ASP A 271 12.59 -21.72 -7.35
N ARG A 272 12.47 -21.25 -8.60
CA ARG A 272 11.23 -20.66 -9.15
C ARG A 272 10.00 -21.56 -9.01
N ASN A 273 10.20 -22.88 -8.95
CA ASN A 273 9.13 -23.85 -8.76
C ASN A 273 8.70 -24.01 -7.30
N THR A 274 9.55 -23.71 -6.33
CA THR A 274 9.23 -23.92 -4.91
C THR A 274 9.03 -22.63 -4.14
N ILE A 275 9.39 -21.49 -4.73
CA ILE A 275 9.28 -20.17 -4.12
C ILE A 275 7.83 -19.85 -3.70
N TYR A 276 7.67 -19.47 -2.44
CA TYR A 276 6.36 -19.31 -1.81
C TYR A 276 5.39 -18.40 -2.59
N PHE A 277 5.91 -17.32 -3.17
CA PHE A 277 5.12 -16.33 -3.90
C PHE A 277 4.50 -16.89 -5.19
N ARG A 278 5.02 -17.99 -5.76
CA ARG A 278 4.39 -18.71 -6.87
C ARG A 278 2.95 -19.11 -6.54
N GLY A 279 2.76 -19.77 -5.39
CA GLY A 279 1.43 -20.19 -4.94
C GLY A 279 0.52 -19.02 -4.59
N MET A 280 1.09 -17.93 -4.05
CA MET A 280 0.35 -16.69 -3.78
C MET A 280 -0.21 -16.07 -5.06
N PHE A 281 0.59 -16.01 -6.12
CA PHE A 281 0.15 -15.43 -7.40
C PHE A 281 -0.82 -16.34 -8.16
N LEU A 282 -0.68 -17.66 -8.06
CA LEU A 282 -1.68 -18.60 -8.57
C LEU A 282 -3.05 -18.42 -7.89
N ARG A 283 -3.07 -18.07 -6.59
CA ARG A 283 -4.32 -17.70 -5.90
C ARG A 283 -4.92 -16.40 -6.43
N LEU A 284 -4.12 -15.44 -6.90
CA LEU A 284 -4.63 -14.23 -7.56
C LEU A 284 -5.38 -14.59 -8.84
N VAL A 285 -4.76 -15.39 -9.73
CA VAL A 285 -5.39 -15.84 -10.98
C VAL A 285 -6.68 -16.61 -10.68
N ARG A 286 -6.65 -17.52 -9.70
CA ARG A 286 -7.84 -18.30 -9.30
C ARG A 286 -8.96 -17.42 -8.72
N ALA A 287 -8.63 -16.38 -7.96
CA ALA A 287 -9.62 -15.42 -7.45
C ALA A 287 -10.27 -14.62 -8.60
N ILE A 288 -9.47 -14.22 -9.60
CA ILE A 288 -9.95 -13.56 -10.81
C ILE A 288 -10.87 -14.50 -11.61
N ASP A 289 -10.51 -15.79 -11.74
CA ASP A 289 -11.38 -16.80 -12.36
C ASP A 289 -12.74 -16.91 -11.65
N PHE A 290 -12.73 -16.92 -10.31
CA PHE A 290 -13.95 -16.97 -9.51
C PHE A 290 -14.83 -15.73 -9.74
N LEU A 291 -14.25 -14.53 -9.73
CA LEU A 291 -14.98 -13.27 -10.00
C LEU A 291 -15.54 -13.25 -11.43
N ALA A 292 -14.73 -13.65 -12.42
CA ALA A 292 -15.13 -13.68 -13.82
C ALA A 292 -16.20 -14.74 -14.14
N ALA A 293 -16.30 -15.80 -13.32
CA ALA A 293 -17.32 -16.82 -13.46
C ALA A 293 -18.70 -16.39 -12.92
N GLN A 294 -18.79 -15.29 -12.16
CA GLN A 294 -20.07 -14.85 -11.60
C GLN A 294 -21.02 -14.38 -12.72
N PRO A 295 -22.32 -14.75 -12.66
CA PRO A 295 -23.29 -14.37 -13.68
C PRO A 295 -23.48 -12.85 -13.77
N GLU A 296 -23.28 -12.12 -12.68
CA GLU A 296 -23.41 -10.67 -12.60
C GLU A 296 -22.20 -9.91 -13.16
N TRP A 297 -21.03 -10.56 -13.31
CA TRP A 297 -19.84 -9.89 -13.81
C TRP A 297 -20.05 -9.44 -15.26
N ASN A 298 -19.85 -8.16 -15.53
CA ASN A 298 -20.14 -7.53 -16.81
C ASN A 298 -19.21 -7.92 -17.97
N GLY A 299 -18.17 -8.71 -17.70
CA GLY A 299 -17.25 -9.20 -18.73
C GLY A 299 -16.16 -8.20 -19.13
N ARG A 300 -16.07 -7.03 -18.46
CA ARG A 300 -15.20 -5.93 -18.88
C ARG A 300 -14.20 -5.52 -17.83
N GLU A 301 -14.65 -5.14 -16.63
CA GLU A 301 -13.78 -4.51 -15.64
C GLU A 301 -13.53 -5.44 -14.43
N ILE A 302 -12.24 -5.65 -14.11
CA ILE A 302 -11.78 -6.21 -12.83
C ILE A 302 -10.67 -5.29 -12.32
N VAL A 303 -10.83 -4.78 -11.11
CA VAL A 303 -9.84 -3.91 -10.47
C VAL A 303 -9.18 -4.61 -9.29
N VAL A 304 -7.90 -4.35 -9.05
CA VAL A 304 -7.16 -4.95 -7.93
C VAL A 304 -6.55 -3.85 -7.06
N ILE A 305 -6.89 -3.85 -5.77
CA ILE A 305 -6.35 -2.89 -4.80
C ILE A 305 -5.47 -3.62 -3.78
N GLY A 306 -4.27 -3.08 -3.52
CA GLY A 306 -3.42 -3.58 -2.46
C GLY A 306 -2.31 -2.62 -2.02
N HIS A 307 -1.77 -2.87 -0.83
CA HIS A 307 -0.71 -2.06 -0.23
C HIS A 307 0.44 -2.93 0.29
N SER A 308 1.69 -2.47 0.18
CA SER A 308 2.90 -3.24 0.54
C SER A 308 2.96 -4.56 -0.24
N GLN A 309 2.97 -5.73 0.40
CA GLN A 309 2.81 -7.03 -0.27
C GLN A 309 1.55 -7.10 -1.15
N GLY A 310 0.47 -6.43 -0.76
CA GLY A 310 -0.73 -6.29 -1.57
C GLY A 310 -0.48 -5.47 -2.83
N GLY A 311 0.36 -4.43 -2.76
CA GLY A 311 0.74 -3.62 -3.92
C GLY A 311 1.52 -4.44 -4.95
N GLY A 312 2.46 -5.26 -4.49
CA GLY A 312 3.16 -6.22 -5.34
C GLY A 312 2.22 -7.26 -5.98
N GLN A 313 1.26 -7.78 -5.22
CA GLN A 313 0.20 -8.66 -5.74
C GLN A 313 -0.69 -7.96 -6.78
N ALA A 314 -1.06 -6.69 -6.58
CA ALA A 314 -1.86 -5.94 -7.55
C ALA A 314 -1.12 -5.78 -8.88
N ILE A 315 0.19 -5.44 -8.84
CA ILE A 315 1.03 -5.38 -10.04
C ILE A 315 1.14 -6.77 -10.70
N ALA A 316 1.38 -7.82 -9.91
CA ALA A 316 1.44 -9.19 -10.42
C ALA A 316 0.13 -9.62 -11.11
N ALA A 317 -1.02 -9.30 -10.51
CA ALA A 317 -2.33 -9.57 -11.09
C ALA A 317 -2.50 -8.89 -12.46
N GLY A 318 -2.15 -7.60 -12.57
CA GLY A 318 -2.22 -6.85 -13.81
C GLY A 318 -1.27 -7.35 -14.91
N GLY A 319 -0.13 -7.95 -14.54
CA GLY A 319 0.80 -8.58 -15.49
C GLY A 319 0.47 -10.02 -15.85
N LEU A 320 -0.26 -10.74 -14.99
CA LEU A 320 -0.62 -12.15 -15.19
C LEU A 320 -1.92 -12.33 -15.97
N ASP A 321 -2.86 -11.40 -15.82
CA ASP A 321 -4.23 -11.56 -16.27
C ASP A 321 -4.76 -10.31 -17.01
N PRO A 322 -5.06 -10.40 -18.31
CA PRO A 322 -5.53 -9.26 -19.09
C PRO A 322 -6.95 -8.81 -18.73
N ARG A 323 -7.70 -9.58 -17.91
CA ARG A 323 -9.01 -9.16 -17.39
C ARG A 323 -8.89 -8.05 -16.33
N VAL A 324 -7.71 -7.86 -15.75
CA VAL A 324 -7.45 -6.77 -14.80
C VAL A 324 -7.30 -5.47 -15.59
N THR A 325 -8.25 -4.56 -15.42
CA THR A 325 -8.31 -3.29 -16.16
C THR A 325 -7.75 -2.11 -15.36
N MET A 326 -7.68 -2.24 -14.04
CA MET A 326 -7.05 -1.24 -13.18
C MET A 326 -6.35 -1.87 -11.97
N ILE A 327 -5.21 -1.31 -11.57
CA ILE A 327 -4.51 -1.63 -10.33
C ILE A 327 -4.34 -0.36 -9.47
N ALA A 328 -4.49 -0.52 -8.16
CA ALA A 328 -4.12 0.46 -7.17
C ALA A 328 -3.10 -0.15 -6.20
N ALA A 329 -1.83 0.25 -6.34
CA ALA A 329 -0.69 -0.40 -5.70
C ALA A 329 0.09 0.58 -4.81
N GLY A 330 -0.15 0.52 -3.50
CA GLY A 330 0.44 1.45 -2.55
C GLY A 330 1.76 0.92 -1.98
N VAL A 331 2.80 1.75 -1.98
CA VAL A 331 4.19 1.42 -1.56
C VAL A 331 4.54 -0.05 -1.87
N PRO A 332 4.47 -0.48 -3.14
CA PRO A 332 4.44 -1.90 -3.46
C PRO A 332 5.73 -2.61 -3.04
N ALA A 333 5.55 -3.67 -2.25
CA ALA A 333 6.59 -4.64 -1.99
C ALA A 333 6.72 -5.60 -3.18
N ILE A 334 7.59 -6.61 -3.05
CA ILE A 334 7.82 -7.64 -4.08
C ILE A 334 8.41 -7.05 -5.38
N CYS A 335 8.94 -5.82 -5.33
CA CYS A 335 9.55 -5.15 -6.47
C CYS A 335 11.07 -5.13 -6.35
N ASP A 336 11.79 -5.32 -7.45
CA ASP A 336 13.24 -5.12 -7.58
C ASP A 336 14.08 -5.94 -6.57
N HIS A 337 13.84 -7.24 -6.55
CA HIS A 337 14.57 -8.19 -5.69
C HIS A 337 16.05 -8.27 -6.00
N SER A 338 16.44 -7.93 -7.23
CA SER A 338 17.82 -7.85 -7.68
C SER A 338 18.41 -6.43 -7.59
N GLY A 339 17.81 -5.52 -6.82
CA GLY A 339 18.27 -4.13 -6.68
C GLY A 339 19.78 -3.98 -6.41
N VAL A 340 20.36 -4.91 -5.65
CA VAL A 340 21.80 -4.97 -5.35
C VAL A 340 22.69 -5.05 -6.58
N ILE A 341 22.24 -5.69 -7.67
CA ILE A 341 22.98 -5.77 -8.93
C ILE A 341 23.09 -4.38 -9.59
N ALA A 342 22.09 -3.53 -9.39
CA ALA A 342 22.08 -2.14 -9.83
C ALA A 342 22.66 -1.15 -8.80
N GLY A 343 23.31 -1.65 -7.74
CA GLY A 343 23.85 -0.82 -6.65
C GLY A 343 22.76 -0.17 -5.78
N ARG A 344 21.57 -0.77 -5.70
CA ARG A 344 20.43 -0.33 -4.87
C ARG A 344 20.17 -1.32 -3.75
N VAL A 345 19.40 -0.93 -2.73
CA VAL A 345 18.88 -1.90 -1.76
C VAL A 345 17.85 -2.82 -2.42
N ASN A 346 17.91 -4.12 -2.12
CA ASN A 346 16.88 -5.07 -2.59
C ASN A 346 15.52 -4.70 -2.02
N GLY A 347 14.48 -4.73 -2.86
CA GLY A 347 13.11 -4.53 -2.38
C GLY A 347 12.62 -5.67 -1.47
N TRP A 348 11.62 -5.36 -0.66
CA TRP A 348 11.02 -6.31 0.27
C TRP A 348 10.46 -7.55 -0.47
N PRO A 349 10.61 -8.79 0.05
CA PRO A 349 11.11 -9.14 1.38
C PRO A 349 12.61 -9.42 1.44
N LYS A 350 13.39 -8.89 0.50
CA LYS A 350 14.84 -9.19 0.35
C LYS A 350 15.06 -10.67 0.07
N LEU A 351 14.39 -11.18 -0.97
CA LEU A 351 14.45 -12.60 -1.36
C LEU A 351 15.87 -13.08 -1.63
N VAL A 352 16.70 -12.22 -2.22
CA VAL A 352 18.10 -12.51 -2.54
C VAL A 352 18.96 -12.22 -1.31
N PRO A 353 19.46 -13.25 -0.59
CA PRO A 353 20.43 -13.05 0.47
C PRO A 353 21.81 -12.75 -0.12
N MET A 354 22.70 -12.20 0.71
CA MET A 354 24.13 -12.17 0.42
C MET A 354 24.77 -13.46 0.94
N THR A 355 25.73 -14.01 0.21
CA THR A 355 26.60 -15.09 0.68
C THR A 355 27.63 -14.55 1.68
N ASP A 356 28.40 -15.45 2.30
CA ASP A 356 29.48 -15.07 3.22
C ASP A 356 30.58 -14.22 2.53
N ASP A 357 30.74 -14.39 1.20
CA ASP A 357 31.65 -13.60 0.37
C ASP A 357 31.08 -12.22 -0.01
N GLY A 358 29.90 -11.86 0.49
CA GLY A 358 29.26 -10.57 0.24
C GLY A 358 28.67 -10.41 -1.16
N VAL A 359 28.50 -11.51 -1.92
CA VAL A 359 27.85 -11.49 -3.24
C VAL A 359 26.41 -12.00 -3.16
N PRO A 360 25.50 -11.59 -4.07
CA PRO A 360 24.14 -12.10 -4.09
C PRO A 360 24.11 -13.62 -4.35
N ASP A 361 23.32 -14.37 -3.58
CA ASP A 361 23.16 -15.81 -3.80
C ASP A 361 22.59 -16.09 -5.20
N PRO A 362 23.29 -16.85 -6.06
CA PRO A 362 22.87 -17.03 -7.46
C PRO A 362 21.50 -17.73 -7.60
N SER A 363 21.20 -18.69 -6.73
CA SER A 363 19.95 -19.45 -6.80
C SER A 363 18.74 -18.60 -6.43
N GLY A 364 18.84 -17.84 -5.34
CA GLY A 364 17.83 -16.90 -4.90
C GLY A 364 17.68 -15.73 -5.86
N LEU A 365 18.79 -15.24 -6.43
CA LEU A 365 18.76 -14.21 -7.46
C LEU A 365 17.94 -14.66 -8.66
N GLU A 366 18.24 -15.83 -9.23
CA GLU A 366 17.51 -16.34 -10.40
C GLU A 366 16.04 -16.63 -10.07
N ALA A 367 15.76 -17.35 -8.98
CA ALA A 367 14.39 -17.70 -8.60
C ALA A 367 13.52 -16.46 -8.31
N SER A 368 14.09 -15.43 -7.67
CA SER A 368 13.36 -14.21 -7.33
C SER A 368 12.83 -13.45 -8.56
N ARG A 369 13.52 -13.55 -9.71
CA ARG A 369 13.11 -12.88 -10.96
C ARG A 369 11.76 -13.38 -11.47
N TYR A 370 11.35 -14.61 -11.17
CA TYR A 370 10.03 -15.14 -11.59
C TYR A 370 8.88 -14.64 -10.74
N VAL A 371 9.16 -14.06 -9.56
CA VAL A 371 8.15 -13.50 -8.66
C VAL A 371 8.33 -12.00 -8.42
N ASP A 372 9.27 -11.35 -9.10
CA ASP A 372 9.49 -9.91 -9.02
C ASP A 372 8.38 -9.14 -9.76
N ALA A 373 7.64 -8.31 -9.02
CA ALA A 373 6.58 -7.45 -9.51
C ALA A 373 7.03 -6.53 -10.66
N VAL A 374 8.31 -6.15 -10.74
CA VAL A 374 8.86 -5.36 -11.86
C VAL A 374 8.70 -6.10 -13.20
N ASN A 375 8.90 -7.43 -13.20
CA ASN A 375 8.77 -8.23 -14.42
C ASN A 375 7.30 -8.38 -14.85
N PHE A 376 6.36 -8.45 -13.90
CA PHE A 376 4.93 -8.40 -14.22
C PHE A 376 4.48 -7.01 -14.69
N ALA A 377 5.05 -5.94 -14.13
CA ALA A 377 4.72 -4.57 -14.53
C ALA A 377 4.95 -4.35 -16.04
N SER A 378 6.01 -4.94 -16.61
CA SER A 378 6.29 -4.89 -18.06
C SER A 378 5.21 -5.52 -18.96
N ARG A 379 4.27 -6.27 -18.38
CA ARG A 379 3.11 -6.88 -19.07
C ARG A 379 1.77 -6.23 -18.69
N CYS A 380 1.77 -5.33 -17.71
CA CYS A 380 0.57 -4.72 -17.17
C CYS A 380 0.07 -3.58 -18.06
N GLN A 381 -1.01 -3.83 -18.80
CA GLN A 381 -1.72 -2.85 -19.63
C GLN A 381 -2.83 -2.09 -18.87
N ALA A 382 -3.12 -2.52 -17.63
CA ALA A 382 -4.13 -1.92 -16.78
C ALA A 382 -3.81 -0.45 -16.48
N GLN A 383 -4.85 0.36 -16.24
CA GLN A 383 -4.67 1.68 -15.63
C GLN A 383 -4.07 1.50 -14.23
N ALA A 384 -3.05 2.28 -13.87
CA ALA A 384 -2.37 2.16 -12.60
C ALA A 384 -2.38 3.46 -11.80
N ILE A 385 -2.71 3.35 -10.51
CA ILE A 385 -2.37 4.35 -9.50
C ILE A 385 -1.43 3.71 -8.48
N MET A 386 -0.32 4.39 -8.19
CA MET A 386 0.65 3.98 -7.19
C MET A 386 0.83 5.03 -6.11
N SER A 387 1.35 4.63 -4.95
CA SER A 387 1.91 5.57 -3.97
C SER A 387 3.34 5.18 -3.60
N VAL A 388 4.14 6.18 -3.20
CA VAL A 388 5.53 5.97 -2.79
C VAL A 388 5.90 6.91 -1.65
N GLY A 389 6.45 6.35 -0.58
CA GLY A 389 7.07 7.11 0.50
C GLY A 389 8.56 7.28 0.24
N PHE A 390 9.07 8.52 0.16
CA PHE A 390 10.48 8.75 -0.18
C PHE A 390 11.44 8.35 0.93
N ILE A 391 10.93 8.11 2.15
CA ILE A 391 11.71 7.64 3.30
C ILE A 391 11.28 6.25 3.76
N ASP A 392 10.57 5.50 2.90
CA ASP A 392 10.16 4.13 3.16
C ASP A 392 11.38 3.18 3.12
N SER A 393 11.79 2.70 4.30
CA SER A 393 12.91 1.75 4.44
C SER A 393 12.48 0.27 4.38
N VAL A 394 11.16 0.01 4.30
CA VAL A 394 10.59 -1.33 4.13
C VAL A 394 10.44 -1.62 2.65
N CYS A 395 9.73 -0.77 1.91
CA CYS A 395 9.58 -0.84 0.46
C CYS A 395 10.32 0.36 -0.17
N PRO A 396 11.63 0.21 -0.46
CA PRO A 396 12.46 1.31 -0.92
C PRO A 396 11.83 2.06 -2.10
N PRO A 397 11.85 3.40 -2.12
CA PRO A 397 11.24 4.18 -3.20
C PRO A 397 11.88 3.86 -4.56
N SER A 398 13.16 3.48 -4.59
CA SER A 398 13.83 2.99 -5.80
C SER A 398 13.22 1.70 -6.35
N SER A 399 12.86 0.74 -5.49
CA SER A 399 12.15 -0.47 -5.92
C SER A 399 10.74 -0.19 -6.42
N CYS A 400 10.02 0.74 -5.77
CA CYS A 400 8.69 1.17 -6.21
C CYS A 400 8.76 1.82 -7.60
N TYR A 401 9.77 2.67 -7.84
CA TYR A 401 9.98 3.32 -9.13
C TYR A 401 10.46 2.37 -10.23
N ALA A 402 11.27 1.37 -9.90
CA ALA A 402 11.63 0.32 -10.87
C ALA A 402 10.38 -0.37 -11.43
N ALA A 403 9.39 -0.67 -10.58
CA ALA A 403 8.11 -1.24 -11.01
C ALA A 403 7.24 -0.21 -11.75
N TYR A 404 7.09 1.01 -11.21
CA TYR A 404 6.31 2.07 -11.83
C TYR A 404 6.79 2.39 -13.25
N ASN A 405 8.11 2.52 -13.44
CA ASN A 405 8.70 2.84 -14.73
C ASN A 405 8.51 1.69 -15.75
N ALA A 406 8.43 0.44 -15.29
CA ALA A 406 8.17 -0.73 -16.13
C ALA A 406 6.71 -0.91 -16.57
N LEU A 407 5.72 -0.30 -15.88
CA LEU A 407 4.30 -0.37 -16.26
C LEU A 407 4.06 0.16 -17.69
N GLN A 408 3.19 -0.53 -18.45
CA GLN A 408 2.88 -0.21 -19.85
C GLN A 408 1.58 0.60 -20.02
N GLY A 409 0.57 0.35 -19.17
CA GLY A 409 -0.70 1.07 -19.21
C GLY A 409 -0.64 2.52 -18.69
N PRO A 410 -1.75 3.29 -18.80
CA PRO A 410 -1.85 4.63 -18.23
C PRO A 410 -1.55 4.60 -16.74
N LYS A 411 -0.61 5.44 -16.28
CA LYS A 411 -0.11 5.37 -14.91
C LYS A 411 0.04 6.74 -14.27
N ARG A 412 -0.22 6.80 -12.96
CA ARG A 412 0.07 7.95 -12.09
C ARG A 412 0.58 7.46 -10.74
N ILE A 413 1.33 8.31 -10.05
CA ILE A 413 1.93 8.00 -8.76
C ILE A 413 1.72 9.16 -7.78
N LEU A 414 1.38 8.83 -6.53
CA LEU A 414 1.24 9.76 -5.41
C LEU A 414 2.58 9.81 -4.67
N HIS A 415 3.20 10.99 -4.64
CA HIS A 415 4.48 11.22 -3.97
C HIS A 415 4.27 11.69 -2.55
N GLU A 416 4.94 11.03 -1.61
CA GLU A 416 4.92 11.41 -0.20
C GLU A 416 6.36 11.57 0.33
N PRO A 417 6.95 12.78 0.22
CA PRO A 417 8.35 13.02 0.56
C PRO A 417 8.70 12.73 2.04
N LEU A 418 7.70 12.81 2.92
CA LEU A 418 7.85 12.63 4.37
C LEU A 418 7.35 11.25 4.86
N MET A 419 6.80 10.43 3.98
CA MET A 419 6.17 9.17 4.37
C MET A 419 7.19 8.03 4.36
N GLY A 420 7.21 7.27 5.45
CA GLY A 420 7.86 5.96 5.53
C GLY A 420 6.96 4.85 4.95
N HIS A 421 6.91 3.70 5.64
CA HIS A 421 6.02 2.61 5.24
C HIS A 421 4.61 2.79 5.81
N ALA A 422 3.71 3.43 5.06
CA ALA A 422 2.35 3.72 5.54
C ALA A 422 1.29 3.76 4.42
N ALA A 423 0.04 3.53 4.83
CA ALA A 423 -1.17 3.63 4.01
C ALA A 423 -2.15 4.69 4.59
N PRO A 424 -1.79 5.98 4.62
CA PRO A 424 -2.64 7.01 5.21
C PRO A 424 -4.00 7.13 4.47
N PRO A 425 -5.04 7.64 5.15
CA PRO A 425 -6.41 7.71 4.60
C PRO A 425 -6.48 8.37 3.21
N HIS A 426 -5.78 9.48 2.98
CA HIS A 426 -5.85 10.18 1.69
C HIS A 426 -5.35 9.34 0.50
N ILE A 427 -4.41 8.41 0.73
CA ILE A 427 -3.97 7.45 -0.30
C ILE A 427 -5.05 6.40 -0.54
N GLN A 428 -5.66 5.87 0.54
CA GLN A 428 -6.74 4.88 0.43
C GLN A 428 -7.96 5.48 -0.30
N ASP A 429 -8.30 6.72 0.00
CA ASP A 429 -9.38 7.47 -0.63
C ASP A 429 -9.07 7.75 -2.10
N ALA A 430 -7.85 8.22 -2.42
CA ALA A 430 -7.43 8.43 -3.81
C ALA A 430 -7.46 7.13 -4.64
N PHE A 431 -7.11 5.99 -4.03
CA PHE A 431 -7.15 4.69 -4.68
C PHE A 431 -8.59 4.26 -4.95
N PHE A 432 -9.45 4.33 -3.95
CA PHE A 432 -10.85 3.93 -4.10
C PHE A 432 -11.62 4.86 -5.03
N GLN A 433 -11.37 6.17 -4.95
CA GLN A 433 -11.95 7.13 -5.90
C GLN A 433 -11.51 6.83 -7.33
N SER A 434 -10.24 6.49 -7.55
CA SER A 434 -9.77 6.10 -8.89
C SER A 434 -10.47 4.85 -9.41
N VAL A 435 -10.81 3.91 -8.52
CA VAL A 435 -11.61 2.74 -8.89
C VAL A 435 -13.00 3.18 -9.33
N LEU A 436 -13.70 3.98 -8.51
CA LEU A 436 -15.03 4.48 -8.83
C LEU A 436 -15.05 5.22 -10.18
N ASP A 437 -14.07 6.10 -10.42
CA ASP A 437 -13.91 6.83 -11.68
C ASP A 437 -13.70 5.86 -12.86
N HIS A 438 -12.84 4.85 -12.69
CA HIS A 438 -12.52 3.86 -13.73
C HIS A 438 -13.74 3.03 -14.12
N VAL A 439 -14.53 2.58 -13.13
CA VAL A 439 -15.74 1.76 -13.37
C VAL A 439 -17.00 2.61 -13.59
N LYS A 440 -16.86 3.95 -13.60
CA LYS A 440 -17.94 4.93 -13.84
C LYS A 440 -19.08 4.83 -12.82
N LEU A 441 -18.72 4.62 -11.55
CA LEU A 441 -19.65 4.63 -10.42
C LEU A 441 -19.42 5.89 -9.58
N SER A 442 -20.48 6.43 -8.99
CA SER A 442 -20.37 7.56 -8.06
C SER A 442 -20.04 7.04 -6.66
N SER A 443 -19.36 7.86 -5.84
CA SER A 443 -19.19 7.57 -4.42
C SER A 443 -20.55 7.49 -3.74
N VAL A 444 -20.82 6.40 -3.02
CA VAL A 444 -21.95 6.35 -2.09
C VAL A 444 -21.53 7.20 -0.88
N GLU A 445 -22.26 8.29 -0.62
CA GLU A 445 -22.10 9.02 0.64
C GLU A 445 -22.40 8.05 1.78
N THR A 446 -21.40 7.75 2.60
CA THR A 446 -21.62 7.02 3.86
C THR A 446 -22.58 7.86 4.71
N PRO A 447 -23.71 7.29 5.20
CA PRO A 447 -24.63 8.01 6.09
C PRO A 447 -23.97 8.54 7.37
#